data_AF-A0A1J4U5U0-F1
#
_entry.id   AF-A0A1J4U5U0-F1
#
_cell.length_a   1.000
_cell.length_b   1.000
_cell.length_c   1.000
_cell.angle_alpha   90.00
_cell.angle_beta   90.00
_cell.angle_gamma   90.00
#
_symmetry.space_group_name_H-M   'P 1'
#
loop_
_entity.id
_entity.type
_entity.pdbx_description
1 polymer ?
#
loop_
_entity_poly.entity_id
_entity_poly.type
_entity_poly.pdbx_seq_one_letter_code
_entity_poly.pdbx_strand_id
1 'polypeptide(L)'
;MGILGNWFSSSYTSGRNKKISFQNKNKLDRRDIHDLVWGIASLDVRQKKLIEGELIKQLDDAGVSKWEYEEIIRRLDSKSAELGLSEIDIKNLKMALY
;
A
#
# COMPACT_ATOMS: atom_id res chain seq x y z
N MET A 1 -34.04 13.06 -28.92
CA MET A 1 -33.82 12.93 -27.47
C MET A 1 -32.60 12.06 -27.28
N GLY A 2 -31.56 12.63 -26.65
CA GLY A 2 -30.23 12.03 -26.57
C GLY A 2 -30.04 11.11 -25.37
N ILE A 3 -29.01 10.29 -25.48
CA ILE A 3 -28.21 9.70 -24.41
C ILE A 3 -26.89 9.33 -25.08
N LEU A 4 -25.96 10.29 -25.22
CA LEU A 4 -24.87 10.61 -24.28
C LEU A 4 -24.07 9.37 -23.87
N GLY A 5 -22.79 9.43 -24.24
CA GLY A 5 -21.85 8.32 -24.22
C GLY A 5 -21.58 7.76 -22.83
N ASN A 6 -21.38 6.45 -22.80
CA ASN A 6 -20.86 5.76 -21.63
C ASN A 6 -19.34 5.60 -21.78
N TRP A 7 -18.63 6.69 -21.51
CA TRP A 7 -17.19 6.70 -21.26
C TRP A 7 -16.94 6.16 -19.85
N PHE A 8 -16.71 4.85 -19.68
CA PHE A 8 -15.93 4.33 -18.53
C PHE A 8 -15.45 2.93 -18.86
N SER A 9 -14.34 2.84 -19.61
CA SER A 9 -13.45 1.67 -19.52
C SER A 9 -12.68 1.76 -18.21
N SER A 10 -13.33 1.46 -17.09
CA SER A 10 -12.62 1.12 -15.86
C SER A 10 -12.27 -0.35 -15.94
N SER A 11 -11.14 -0.63 -16.61
CA SER A 11 -10.52 -1.94 -16.57
C SER A 11 -10.00 -2.18 -15.16
N TYR A 12 -10.88 -2.63 -14.26
CA TYR A 12 -10.46 -3.38 -13.08
C TYR A 12 -9.89 -4.70 -13.59
N THR A 13 -8.61 -4.66 -13.97
CA THR A 13 -7.83 -5.86 -14.24
C THR A 13 -7.75 -6.64 -12.95
N SER A 14 -8.64 -7.63 -12.84
CA SER A 14 -8.57 -8.71 -11.87
C SER A 14 -7.14 -9.27 -11.81
N GLY A 15 -6.54 -9.17 -10.63
CA GLY A 15 -6.00 -10.35 -9.96
C GLY A 15 -4.87 -11.09 -10.66
N ARG A 16 -3.77 -10.41 -11.00
CA ARG A 16 -2.49 -11.00 -10.61
C ARG A 16 -2.18 -10.42 -9.24
N ASN A 17 -2.25 -11.25 -8.21
CA ASN A 17 -1.48 -11.04 -6.98
C ASN A 17 0.00 -10.97 -7.38
N LYS A 18 0.44 -9.86 -7.98
CA LYS A 18 1.86 -9.52 -8.01
C LYS A 18 2.20 -9.43 -6.53
N LYS A 19 3.00 -10.37 -6.04
CA LYS A 19 3.66 -10.19 -4.75
C LYS A 19 4.53 -8.95 -4.91
N ILE A 20 4.00 -7.81 -4.48
CA ILE A 20 4.72 -6.55 -4.46
C ILE A 20 5.73 -6.72 -3.34
N SER A 21 6.97 -6.96 -3.74
CA SER A 21 8.09 -7.18 -2.84
C SER A 21 9.31 -6.48 -3.42
N PHE A 22 10.15 -5.99 -2.51
CA PHE A 22 11.44 -5.41 -2.84
C PHE A 22 12.42 -6.43 -3.46
N GLN A 23 12.09 -7.72 -3.54
CA GLN A 23 12.84 -8.69 -4.33
C GLN A 23 12.79 -8.42 -5.83
N ASN A 24 11.66 -7.89 -6.34
CA ASN A 24 11.45 -7.68 -7.78
C ASN A 24 11.63 -6.22 -8.22
N LYS A 25 11.73 -5.30 -7.27
CA LYS A 25 11.83 -3.85 -7.52
C LYS A 25 12.69 -3.17 -6.45
N ASN A 26 13.54 -2.23 -6.88
CA ASN A 26 14.36 -1.43 -5.96
C ASN A 26 13.55 -0.36 -5.20
N LYS A 27 12.43 0.08 -5.79
CA LYS A 27 11.54 1.10 -5.25
C LYS A 27 10.08 0.72 -5.49
N LEU A 28 9.20 1.13 -4.58
CA LEU A 28 7.76 0.97 -4.71
C LEU A 28 7.12 2.29 -5.15
N ASP A 29 6.37 2.24 -6.24
CA ASP A 29 5.62 3.38 -6.73
C ASP A 29 4.31 3.54 -5.94
N ARG A 30 3.63 4.68 -6.12
CA ARG A 30 2.36 4.97 -5.45
C ARG A 30 1.33 3.86 -5.62
N ARG A 31 1.27 3.28 -6.82
CA ARG A 31 0.35 2.20 -7.16
C ARG A 31 0.72 0.90 -6.44
N ASP A 32 2.01 0.60 -6.31
CA ASP A 32 2.48 -0.58 -5.59
C ASP A 32 2.15 -0.47 -4.10
N ILE A 33 2.33 0.71 -3.50
CA ILE A 33 1.98 1.01 -2.11
C ILE A 33 0.48 0.86 -1.88
N HIS A 34 -0.33 1.41 -2.79
CA HIS A 34 -1.77 1.28 -2.74
C HIS A 34 -2.19 -0.19 -2.76
N ASP A 35 -1.72 -0.95 -3.76
CA ASP A 35 -2.04 -2.38 -3.89
C ASP A 35 -1.57 -3.20 -2.67
N LEU A 36 -0.41 -2.87 -2.08
CA LEU A 36 0.07 -3.49 -0.84
C LEU A 36 -0.86 -3.26 0.34
N VAL A 37 -1.17 -1.99 0.63
CA VAL A 37 -1.96 -1.62 1.80
C VAL A 37 -3.41 -2.08 1.65
N TRP A 38 -3.97 -1.93 0.44
CA TRP A 38 -5.35 -2.34 0.16
C TRP A 38 -5.51 -3.85 0.05
N GLY A 39 -4.44 -4.59 -0.27
CA GLY A 39 -4.38 -6.05 -0.25
C GLY A 39 -4.42 -6.66 1.15
N ILE A 40 -4.15 -5.89 2.21
CA ILE A 40 -4.24 -6.39 3.59
C ILE A 40 -5.71 -6.38 4.02
N ALA A 41 -6.30 -7.57 4.12
CA ALA A 41 -7.71 -7.74 4.46
C ALA A 41 -8.04 -7.37 5.92
N SER A 42 -7.05 -7.45 6.81
CA SER A 42 -7.21 -7.15 8.25
C SER A 42 -7.23 -5.67 8.59
N LEU A 43 -6.78 -4.79 7.67
CA LEU A 43 -6.86 -3.34 7.85
C LEU A 43 -8.25 -2.79 7.49
N ASP A 44 -8.80 -1.93 8.34
CA ASP A 44 -9.98 -1.15 8.00
C ASP A 44 -9.66 -0.03 6.99
N VAL A 45 -10.66 0.46 6.26
CA VAL A 45 -10.53 1.56 5.28
C VAL A 45 -9.85 2.80 5.89
N ARG A 46 -10.12 3.12 7.15
CA ARG A 46 -9.44 4.26 7.82
C ARG A 46 -7.94 4.01 8.00
N GLN A 47 -7.58 2.81 8.44
CA GLN A 47 -6.18 2.42 8.65
C GLN A 47 -5.43 2.33 7.32
N LYS A 48 -6.07 1.79 6.29
CA LYS A 48 -5.53 1.75 4.93
C LYS A 48 -5.16 3.13 4.43
N LYS A 49 -6.08 4.10 4.52
CA LYS A 49 -5.81 5.49 4.11
C LYS A 49 -4.70 6.15 4.91
N LEU A 50 -4.61 5.87 6.21
CA LEU A 50 -3.56 6.42 7.07
C LEU A 50 -2.19 5.86 6.70
N ILE A 51 -2.07 4.54 6.57
CA ILE A 51 -0.82 3.87 6.19
C ILE A 51 -0.40 4.26 4.77
N GLU A 52 -1.34 4.25 3.83
CA GLU A 52 -1.11 4.70 2.46
C GLU A 52 -0.63 6.16 2.45
N GLY A 53 -1.25 7.04 3.24
CA GLY A 53 -0.84 8.44 3.36
C GLY A 53 0.58 8.60 3.92
N GLU A 54 0.94 7.86 4.96
CA GLU A 54 2.29 7.89 5.53
C GLU A 54 3.35 7.35 4.56
N LEU A 55 3.02 6.28 3.82
CA LEU A 55 3.89 5.73 2.78
C LEU A 55 4.04 6.68 1.58
N ILE A 56 2.96 7.35 1.17
CA ILE A 56 2.98 8.33 0.06
C ILE A 56 3.73 9.61 0.47
N LYS A 57 3.72 10.01 1.73
CA LYS A 57 4.50 11.18 2.20
C LYS A 57 6.01 10.99 2.04
N GLN A 58 6.50 9.76 2.09
CA GLN A 58 7.90 9.40 1.88
C GLN A 58 8.19 9.04 0.43
N LEU A 59 7.21 9.23 -0.46
CA LEU A 59 7.35 8.95 -1.88
C LEU A 59 8.04 10.14 -2.54
N ASP A 60 9.36 10.04 -2.65
CA ASP A 60 10.15 10.97 -3.46
C ASP A 60 9.85 10.76 -4.96
N ASP A 61 10.34 11.65 -5.84
CA ASP A 61 10.08 11.66 -7.31
C ASP A 61 10.34 10.31 -8.02
N ALA A 62 11.08 9.39 -7.37
CA ALA A 62 11.42 8.06 -7.89
C ALA A 62 10.81 6.87 -7.13
N GLY A 63 9.92 7.09 -6.15
CA GLY A 63 9.27 6.04 -5.36
C GLY A 63 9.99 5.71 -4.03
N VAL A 64 9.35 4.89 -3.19
CA VAL A 64 9.81 4.54 -1.84
C VAL A 64 10.83 3.41 -1.91
N SER A 65 12.05 3.65 -1.43
CA SER A 65 13.11 2.65 -1.36
C SER A 65 12.86 1.65 -0.23
N LYS A 66 13.53 0.49 -0.27
CA LYS A 66 13.41 -0.55 0.77
C LYS A 66 13.67 -0.01 2.19
N TRP A 67 14.70 0.83 2.34
CA TRP A 67 15.09 1.40 3.63
C TRP A 67 14.04 2.39 4.17
N GLU A 68 13.47 3.23 3.29
CA GLU A 68 12.40 4.18 3.63
C GLU A 68 11.15 3.42 4.07
N TYR A 69 10.79 2.39 3.31
CA TYR A 69 9.67 1.51 3.66
C TYR A 69 9.88 0.84 5.02
N GLU A 70 11.06 0.27 5.27
CA GLU A 70 11.38 -0.35 6.55
C GLU A 70 11.26 0.66 7.71
N GLU A 71 11.75 1.88 7.55
CA GLU A 71 11.63 2.91 8.57
C GLU A 71 10.18 3.27 8.87
N ILE A 72 9.34 3.37 7.84
CA ILE A 72 7.90 3.65 7.98
C ILE A 72 7.22 2.49 8.71
N ILE A 73 7.52 1.24 8.34
CA ILE A 73 6.98 0.08 9.04
C ILE A 73 7.41 0.08 10.52
N ARG A 74 8.65 0.44 10.84
CA ARG A 74 9.10 0.56 12.24
C ARG A 74 8.36 1.66 12.99
N ARG A 75 8.07 2.80 12.35
CA ARG A 75 7.26 3.88 12.95
C ARG A 75 5.81 3.43 13.18
N LEU A 76 5.22 2.71 12.22
CA LEU A 76 3.87 2.14 12.34
C LEU A 76 3.80 1.05 13.43
N ASP A 77 4.86 0.24 13.56
CA ASP A 77 4.99 -0.78 14.61
C ASP A 77 5.05 -0.14 16.00
N SER A 78 5.86 0.91 16.16
CA SER A 78 5.92 1.68 17.42
C SER A 78 4.60 2.38 17.78
N LYS A 79 3.81 2.77 16.78
CA LYS A 79 2.48 3.40 16.95
C LYS A 79 1.32 2.43 16.78
N SER A 80 1.58 1.14 16.69
CA SER A 80 0.57 0.12 16.36
C SER A 80 -0.58 0.13 17.37
N ALA A 81 -0.26 0.24 18.66
CA ALA A 81 -1.24 0.35 19.73
C ALA A 81 -2.12 1.61 19.62
N GLU A 82 -1.56 2.76 19.24
CA GLU A 82 -2.28 4.02 19.06
C GLU A 82 -3.16 4.01 17.80
N LEU A 83 -2.72 3.32 16.75
CA LEU A 83 -3.39 3.21 15.46
C LEU A 83 -4.35 2.02 15.38
N GLY A 84 -4.42 1.20 16.43
CA GLY A 84 -5.22 -0.03 16.47
C GLY A 84 -4.76 -1.08 15.46
N LEU A 85 -3.48 -1.07 15.07
CA LEU A 85 -2.90 -2.05 14.15
C LEU A 85 -2.59 -3.34 14.92
N SER A 86 -3.00 -4.46 14.37
CA SER A 86 -2.68 -5.77 14.93
C SER A 86 -1.27 -6.20 14.54
N GLU A 87 -0.66 -7.09 15.32
CA GLU A 87 0.64 -7.69 14.97
C GLU A 87 0.62 -8.38 13.59
N ILE A 88 -0.53 -8.92 13.20
CA ILE A 88 -0.76 -9.53 11.88
C ILE A 88 -0.66 -8.49 10.76
N ASP A 89 -1.14 -7.27 10.98
CA ASP A 89 -1.07 -6.18 9.99
C ASP A 89 0.38 -5.76 9.76
N ILE A 90 1.13 -5.58 10.85
CA ILE A 90 2.56 -5.26 10.80
C ILE A 90 3.33 -6.40 10.12
N LYS A 91 2.99 -7.66 10.42
CA LYS A 91 3.61 -8.82 9.77
C LYS A 91 3.33 -8.84 8.27
N ASN A 92 2.09 -8.58 7.84
CA ASN A 92 1.73 -8.49 6.42
C ASN A 92 2.46 -7.36 5.70
N LEU A 93 2.63 -6.20 6.34
CA LEU A 93 3.44 -5.10 5.81
C LEU A 93 4.92 -5.50 5.70
N LYS A 94 5.47 -6.15 6.73
CA LYS A 94 6.86 -6.66 6.73
C LYS A 94 7.10 -7.71 5.65
N MET A 95 6.07 -8.47 5.23
CA MET A 95 6.22 -9.44 4.13
C MET A 95 6.61 -8.80 2.80
N ALA A 96 6.35 -7.52 2.57
CA ALA A 96 6.81 -6.82 1.37
C ALA A 96 8.34 -6.65 1.31
N LEU A 97 9.02 -6.72 2.46
CA LEU A 97 10.50 -6.59 2.55
C LEU A 97 11.24 -7.88 2.19
N TYR A 98 10.54 -9.02 2.22
CA TYR A 98 11.07 -10.36 1.99
C TYR A 98 10.54 -10.96 0.70
#